data_AF-A0A1H9WMP3-F1
#
_entry.id   AF-A0A1H9WMP3-F1
#
_cell.length_a   1.000
_cell.length_b   1.000
_cell.length_c   1.000
_cell.angle_alpha   90.00
_cell.angle_beta   90.00
_cell.angle_gamma   90.00
#
_symmetry.space_group_name_H-M   'P 1'
#
loop_
_entity.id
_entity.type
_entity.pdbx_description
1 polymer ?
#
loop_
_entity_poly.entity_id
_entity_poly.type
_entity_poly.pdbx_seq_one_letter_code
_entity_poly.pdbx_strand_id
1 'polypeptide(L)' 'MQQVSLENLVQYVSPQWLHLLKMEERSRSIVLRNGIQKLNEEDVAEIMEAVIKEYAKETLYH' A
#
# COMPACT_ATOMS: atom_id res chain seq x y z
N MET A 1 -15.38 -4.82 6.00
CA MET A 1 -14.22 -4.71 5.10
C MET A 1 -14.11 -3.26 4.68
N GLN A 2 -12.94 -2.68 4.81
CA GLN A 2 -12.67 -1.29 4.47
C GLN A 2 -11.73 -1.26 3.27
N GLN A 3 -12.10 -0.53 2.23
CA GLN A 3 -11.24 -0.31 1.07
C GLN A 3 -10.60 1.06 1.18
N VAL A 4 -9.29 1.12 0.98
CA VAL A 4 -8.46 2.30 1.19
C VAL A 4 -7.35 2.28 0.13
N SER A 5 -6.95 3.43 -0.40
CA SER A 5 -5.79 3.49 -1.29
C SER A 5 -4.50 3.24 -0.51
N LEU A 6 -3.48 2.68 -1.16
CA LEU A 6 -2.16 2.51 -0.55
C LEU A 6 -1.60 3.85 -0.06
N GLU A 7 -1.85 4.93 -0.81
CA GLU A 7 -1.52 6.30 -0.37
C GLU A 7 -2.14 6.64 0.99
N ASN A 8 -3.45 6.45 1.15
CA ASN A 8 -4.13 6.80 2.41
C ASN A 8 -3.67 5.91 3.57
N LEU A 9 -3.35 4.65 3.28
CA LEU A 9 -2.80 3.73 4.28
C LEU A 9 -1.43 4.21 4.79
N VAL A 10 -0.52 4.50 3.86
CA VAL A 10 0.84 4.94 4.17
C VAL A 10 0.83 6.34 4.78
N GLN A 11 -0.01 7.25 4.28
CA GLN A 11 -0.20 8.59 4.84
C GLN A 11 -0.66 8.57 6.30
N TYR A 12 -1.47 7.59 6.68
CA TYR A 12 -1.99 7.44 8.04
C TYR A 12 -0.94 6.87 9.01
N VAL A 13 -0.15 5.88 8.56
CA VAL A 13 0.81 5.17 9.43
C VAL A 13 2.18 5.83 9.40
N SER A 14 2.78 5.98 8.22
CA SER A 14 4.15 6.50 8.05
C SER A 14 4.22 7.35 6.78
N PRO A 15 3.82 8.64 6.84
CA PRO A 15 3.73 9.51 5.65
C PRO A 15 5.08 9.72 4.96
N GLN A 16 6.17 9.54 5.71
CA GLN A 16 7.52 9.55 5.18
C GLN A 16 7.75 8.47 4.12
N TRP A 17 7.00 7.36 4.06
CA TRP A 17 7.20 6.33 3.03
C TRP A 17 6.50 6.63 1.71
N LEU A 18 5.66 7.67 1.64
CA LEU A 18 4.98 8.04 0.39
C LEU A 18 5.97 8.32 -0.74
N HIS A 19 7.13 8.91 -0.44
CA HIS A 19 8.15 9.21 -1.45
C HIS A 19 8.78 7.94 -2.08
N LEU A 20 8.64 6.78 -1.43
CA LEU A 20 9.13 5.50 -1.94
C LEU A 20 8.19 4.89 -3.00
N LEU A 21 6.94 5.36 -3.07
CA LEU A 21 5.91 4.84 -3.95
C LEU A 21 5.74 5.70 -5.21
N LYS A 22 5.59 5.03 -6.35
CA LYS A 22 5.17 5.64 -7.62
C LYS A 22 3.69 6.00 -7.58
N MET A 23 3.26 6.95 -8.43
CA MET A 23 1.85 7.35 -8.52
C MET A 23 0.91 6.18 -8.78
N GLU A 24 1.32 5.24 -9.63
CA GLU A 24 0.51 4.07 -9.98
C GLU A 24 0.30 3.13 -8.78
N GLU A 25 1.36 2.90 -8.00
CA GLU A 25 1.33 2.10 -6.77
C GLU A 25 0.48 2.76 -5.68
N ARG A 26 0.60 4.09 -5.51
CA ARG A 26 -0.19 4.89 -4.55
C ARG A 26 -1.70 4.77 -4.78
N SER A 27 -2.11 4.70 -6.04
CA SER A 27 -3.51 4.62 -6.45
C SER A 27 -4.15 3.23 -6.24
N ARG A 28 -3.35 2.20 -5.93
CA ARG A 28 -3.85 0.83 -5.74
C ARG A 28 -4.77 0.75 -4.53
N SER A 29 -5.87 0.03 -4.73
CA SER A 29 -6.86 -0.26 -3.69
C SER A 29 -6.41 -1.43 -2.81
N ILE A 30 -6.39 -1.21 -1.50
CA ILE A 30 -6.10 -2.21 -0.48
C ILE A 30 -7.40 -2.51 0.29
N VAL A 31 -7.71 -3.79 0.45
CA VAL A 31 -8.87 -4.25 1.22
C VAL A 31 -8.43 -4.72 2.59
N LEU A 32 -8.86 -4.00 3.62
CA LEU A 32 -8.54 -4.31 5.01
C LEU A 32 -9.75 -4.93 5.70
N ARG A 33 -9.51 -6.05 6.40
CA ARG A 33 -10.57 -6.73 7.15
C ARG A 33 -10.95 -5.97 8.42
N ASN A 34 -9.96 -5.44 9.13
CA ASN A 34 -10.11 -4.88 10.48
C ASN A 34 -9.86 -3.36 10.56
N GLY A 35 -9.87 -2.67 9.42
CA GLY A 35 -9.63 -1.23 9.32
C GLY A 35 -8.17 -0.83 9.53
N ILE A 36 -7.85 0.43 9.23
CA ILE A 36 -6.47 0.96 9.25
C ILE A 36 -5.92 1.05 10.70
N GLN A 37 -6.80 1.28 11.68
CA GLN A 37 -6.42 1.52 13.09
C GLN A 37 -5.68 0.37 13.77
N LYS A 38 -5.74 -0.84 13.21
CA LYS A 38 -5.06 -2.03 13.76
C LYS A 38 -3.72 -2.34 13.10
N LEU A 39 -3.34 -1.59 12.07
CA LEU A 39 -2.09 -1.79 11.35
C LEU A 39 -0.97 -0.97 12.00
N ASN A 40 0.17 -1.61 12.19
CA ASN A 40 1.40 -0.93 12.58
C ASN A 40 2.29 -0.67 11.36
N GLU A 41 3.47 -0.08 11.59
CA GLU A 41 4.43 0.21 10.52
C GLU A 41 4.91 -1.04 9.79
N GLU A 42 5.11 -2.15 10.50
CA GLU A 42 5.55 -3.43 9.91
C GLU A 42 4.47 -4.01 8.97
N ASP A 43 3.22 -4.03 9.41
CA ASP A 43 2.09 -4.49 8.59
C ASP A 43 1.98 -3.66 7.29
N VAL A 44 2.13 -2.34 7.39
CA VAL A 44 2.07 -1.45 6.23
C VAL A 44 3.27 -1.63 5.33
N ALA A 45 4.46 -1.91 5.87
CA ALA A 45 5.65 -2.23 5.09
C ALA A 45 5.45 -3.51 4.27
N GLU A 46 4.86 -4.56 4.86
CA GLU A 46 4.55 -5.81 4.15
C GLU A 46 3.53 -5.60 3.02
N ILE A 47 2.46 -4.84 3.28
CA ILE A 47 1.46 -4.49 2.25
C ILE A 47 2.12 -3.71 1.12
N MET A 48 2.96 -2.72 1.46
CA MET A 48 3.67 -1.89 0.50
C MET A 48 4.58 -2.74 -0.38
N GLU A 49 5.37 -3.63 0.21
CA GLU A 49 6.25 -4.55 -0.53
C GLU A 49 5.46 -5.47 -1.46
N ALA A 50 4.32 -6.01 -0.99
CA ALA A 50 3.46 -6.86 -1.80
C ALA A 50 2.91 -6.11 -3.02
N VAL A 51 2.45 -4.87 -2.85
CA VAL A 51 1.94 -4.05 -3.96
C VAL A 51 3.03 -3.72 -4.97
N ILE A 52 4.21 -3.32 -4.51
CA ILE A 52 5.37 -3.03 -5.38
C ILE A 52 5.75 -4.28 -6.19
N LYS A 53 5.81 -5.45 -5.54
CA LYS A 53 6.14 -6.73 -6.21
C LYS A 53 5.06 -7.15 -7.22
N GLU A 54 3.79 -6.97 -6.90
CA GLU A 54 2.67 -7.28 -7.79
C GLU A 54 2.68 -6.38 -9.02
N TYR A 55 2.79 -5.07 -8.81
CA TYR A 55 2.86 -4.11 -9.90
C TYR A 55 4.09 -4.33 -10.79
N ALA A 56 5.27 -4.57 -10.21
CA ALA A 56 6.47 -4.90 -10.97
C ALA A 56 6.25 -6.15 -11.86
N LYS A 57 5.57 -7.19 -11.35
CA LYS A 57 5.22 -8.36 -12.17
C LYS A 57 4.24 -7.99 -13.28
N GLU A 58 3.16 -7.26 -12.99
CA GLU A 58 2.22 -6.80 -14.02
C GLU A 58 2.94 -6.04 -15.15
N THR A 59 3.88 -5.15 -14.81
CA THR A 59 4.65 -4.42 -15.83
C THR A 59 5.63 -5.28 -16.63
N LEU A 60 6.09 -6.42 -16.09
CA LEU A 60 7.00 -7.34 -16.79
C LEU A 60 6.27 -8.29 -17.74
N TYR A 61 4.95 -8.48 -17.56
CA TYR A 61 4.12 -9.36 -18.40
C TYR A 61 3.29 -8.59 -19.46
N HIS A 62 3.55 -7.30 -19.65
CA HIS A 62 2.96 -6.44 -20.68
C HIS A 62 3.96 -6.14 -21.80
#